data_AF-A0A8W8JX28-F1
#
_entry.id   AF-A0A8W8JX28-F1
#
_cell.length_a   1.000
_cell.length_b   1.000
_cell.length_c   1.000
_cell.angle_alpha   90.00
_cell.angle_beta   90.00
_cell.angle_gamma   90.00
#
_symmetry.space_group_name_H-M   'P 1'
#
loop_
_entity.id
_entity.type
_entity.pdbx_description
1 polymer ?
#
loop_
_entity_poly.entity_id
_entity_poly.type
_entity_poly.pdbx_seq_one_letter_code
_entity_poly.pdbx_strand_id
1 'polypeptide(L)'
;DTCSHLALLSNGSIFDSSSLSLKKVRHQKMAIDTISNRIAKSSLPSQCQVCNCEADETGAAKSVCRSCYSEMTDYISLWWNTFRHPMTIEQEINKQFQEFLNAKKGWAVLTA
;
A
#
# COMPACT_ATOMS: atom_id res chain seq x y z
N ASP A 1 -12.43 32.67 -16.46
CA ASP A 1 -11.20 32.53 -17.27
C ASP A 1 -9.99 31.93 -16.55
N THR A 2 -9.86 32.06 -15.23
CA THR A 2 -8.74 31.47 -14.45
C THR A 2 -8.68 29.94 -14.54
N CYS A 3 -9.82 29.25 -14.45
CA CYS A 3 -9.86 27.79 -14.59
C CYS A 3 -9.45 27.34 -16.01
N SER A 4 -9.90 28.05 -17.04
CA SER A 4 -9.56 27.78 -18.46
C SER A 4 -8.06 27.88 -18.71
N HIS A 5 -7.41 28.91 -18.17
CA HIS A 5 -5.97 29.06 -18.26
C HIS A 5 -5.22 27.93 -17.53
N LEU A 6 -5.65 27.58 -16.31
CA LEU A 6 -5.02 26.51 -15.53
C LEU A 6 -5.18 25.13 -16.16
N ALA A 7 -6.34 24.85 -16.79
CA ALA A 7 -6.58 23.60 -17.50
C ALA A 7 -5.67 23.47 -18.72
N LEU A 8 -5.42 24.55 -19.47
CA LEU A 8 -4.50 24.54 -20.60
C LEU A 8 -3.05 24.29 -20.15
N LEU A 9 -2.60 24.96 -19.08
CA LEU A 9 -1.23 24.79 -18.56
C LEU A 9 -0.96 23.39 -18.00
N SER A 10 -1.97 22.77 -17.37
CA SER A 10 -1.83 21.44 -16.74
C SER A 10 -2.18 20.27 -17.66
N ASN A 11 -2.50 20.53 -18.94
CA ASN A 11 -3.13 19.54 -19.84
C ASN A 11 -4.42 18.92 -19.26
N GLY A 12 -5.09 19.67 -18.39
CA GLY A 12 -6.34 19.33 -17.75
C GLY A 12 -7.55 19.44 -18.68
N SER A 13 -8.74 19.36 -18.12
CA SER A 13 -9.99 19.49 -18.88
C SER A 13 -11.06 20.15 -18.01
N ILE A 14 -11.93 20.92 -18.64
CA ILE A 14 -13.04 21.61 -17.97
C ILE A 14 -14.34 21.00 -18.45
N PHE A 15 -15.19 20.66 -17.49
CA PHE A 15 -16.50 20.13 -17.75
C PHE A 15 -17.54 21.00 -17.05
N ASP A 16 -18.65 21.24 -17.74
CA ASP A 16 -19.80 21.91 -17.15
C ASP A 16 -20.73 20.86 -16.52
N SER A 17 -20.94 20.97 -15.21
CA SER A 17 -21.85 20.09 -14.48
C SER A 17 -23.31 20.21 -14.94
N SER A 18 -23.70 21.33 -15.56
CA SER A 18 -25.04 21.51 -16.11
C SER A 18 -25.39 20.45 -17.15
N SER A 19 -24.39 19.95 -17.89
CA SER A 19 -24.52 18.89 -18.89
C SER A 19 -25.00 17.55 -18.30
N LEU A 20 -24.73 17.31 -17.01
CA LEU A 20 -25.19 16.13 -16.27
C LEU A 20 -26.63 16.31 -15.75
N SER A 21 -27.09 17.55 -15.62
CA SER A 21 -28.45 17.91 -15.16
C SER A 21 -29.48 18.06 -16.30
N LEU A 22 -29.08 17.82 -17.55
CA LEU A 22 -29.96 17.96 -18.71
C LEU A 22 -31.15 16.99 -18.65
N LYS A 23 -32.37 17.47 -18.90
CA LYS A 23 -33.62 16.67 -18.85
C LYS A 23 -33.64 15.44 -19.77
N LYS A 24 -32.77 15.40 -20.77
CA LYS A 24 -32.72 14.33 -21.79
C LYS A 24 -31.57 13.37 -21.47
N VAL A 25 -31.94 12.13 -21.14
CA VAL A 25 -31.02 11.02 -20.81
C VAL A 25 -29.90 10.83 -21.85
N ARG A 26 -30.20 10.99 -23.14
CA ARG A 26 -29.21 10.90 -24.22
C ARG A 26 -28.04 11.89 -24.05
N HIS A 27 -28.33 13.13 -23.64
CA HIS A 27 -27.29 14.14 -23.48
C HIS A 27 -26.49 13.92 -22.20
N GLN A 28 -27.13 13.45 -21.12
CA GLN A 28 -26.43 13.05 -19.90
C GLN A 28 -25.47 11.90 -20.17
N LYS A 29 -25.92 10.87 -20.89
CA LYS A 29 -25.05 9.76 -21.31
C LYS A 29 -23.86 10.25 -22.13
N MET A 30 -24.10 11.11 -23.12
CA MET A 30 -23.03 11.68 -23.94
C MET A 30 -22.01 12.47 -23.10
N ALA A 31 -22.48 13.25 -22.12
CA ALA A 31 -21.61 13.98 -21.20
C ALA A 31 -20.76 13.03 -20.34
N ILE A 32 -21.38 12.00 -19.75
CA ILE A 32 -20.68 10.98 -18.95
C ILE A 32 -19.66 10.21 -19.81
N ASP A 33 -20.04 9.81 -21.02
CA ASP A 33 -19.15 9.09 -21.94
C ASP A 33 -17.94 9.95 -22.32
N THR A 34 -18.15 11.25 -22.55
CA THR A 34 -17.08 12.20 -22.89
C THR A 34 -16.12 12.40 -21.73
N ILE A 35 -16.65 12.61 -20.52
CA ILE A 35 -15.85 12.75 -19.30
C ILE A 35 -15.03 11.48 -19.05
N SER A 36 -15.69 10.32 -19.10
CA SER A 36 -15.07 9.01 -18.84
C SER A 36 -13.94 8.73 -19.82
N ASN A 37 -14.16 8.96 -21.12
CA ASN A 37 -13.13 8.79 -22.14
C ASN A 37 -11.95 9.74 -21.96
N ARG A 38 -12.19 11.00 -21.55
CA ARG A 38 -11.10 11.94 -21.30
C ARG A 38 -10.27 11.50 -20.10
N ILE A 39 -10.92 11.12 -19.00
CA ILE A 39 -10.27 10.59 -17.80
C ILE A 39 -9.41 9.39 -18.17
N ALA A 40 -9.96 8.39 -18.87
CA ALA A 40 -9.23 7.18 -19.25
C ALA A 40 -7.98 7.47 -20.10
N LYS A 41 -8.01 8.51 -20.93
CA LYS A 41 -6.87 8.92 -21.78
C LYS A 41 -5.81 9.72 -21.03
N SER A 42 -6.21 10.55 -20.07
CA SER A 42 -5.28 11.41 -19.31
C SER A 42 -4.81 10.79 -18.00
N SER A 43 -5.54 9.81 -17.47
CA SER A 43 -5.13 9.10 -16.27
C SER A 43 -3.96 8.20 -16.61
N LEU A 44 -2.85 8.39 -15.91
CA LEU A 44 -1.89 7.30 -15.75
C LEU A 44 -2.64 6.16 -15.05
N PRO A 45 -2.55 4.92 -15.54
CA PRO A 45 -3.13 3.80 -14.82
C PRO A 45 -2.57 3.83 -13.41
N SER A 46 -3.46 3.96 -12.44
CA SER A 46 -3.10 3.82 -11.04
C SER A 46 -2.34 2.50 -10.91
N GLN A 47 -1.19 2.52 -10.23
CA GLN A 47 -0.62 1.27 -9.71
C GLN A 47 -1.76 0.53 -8.99
N CYS A 48 -1.81 -0.80 -9.08
CA CYS A 48 -2.89 -1.58 -8.48
C CYS A 48 -3.13 -1.08 -7.05
N GLN A 49 -4.38 -0.83 -6.66
CA GLN A 49 -4.75 -0.34 -5.34
C GLN A 49 -5.85 -1.20 -4.74
N VAL A 50 -5.77 -1.45 -3.43
CA VAL A 50 -6.81 -2.08 -2.63
C VAL A 50 -7.34 -1.03 -1.66
N CYS A 51 -8.65 -0.74 -1.75
CA CYS A 51 -9.31 0.26 -0.92
C CYS A 51 -10.20 -0.42 0.11
N ASN A 52 -10.08 0.02 1.37
CA ASN A 52 -10.99 -0.32 2.45
C ASN A 52 -11.83 0.90 2.82
N CYS A 53 -13.05 0.66 3.28
CA CYS A 53 -13.90 1.70 3.86
C CYS A 53 -13.70 1.68 5.37
N GLU A 54 -13.23 2.80 5.92
CA GLU A 54 -12.96 2.96 7.34
C GLU A 54 -13.76 4.17 7.85
N ALA A 55 -14.17 4.14 9.11
CA ALA A 55 -14.77 5.31 9.74
C ALA A 55 -13.66 6.28 10.14
N ASP A 56 -13.81 7.56 9.81
CA ASP A 56 -12.91 8.60 10.31
C ASP A 56 -13.17 8.92 11.79
N GLU A 57 -12.40 9.85 12.36
CA GLU A 57 -12.51 10.24 13.77
C GLU A 57 -13.92 10.76 14.15
N THR A 58 -14.71 11.17 13.17
CA THR A 58 -16.09 11.65 13.33
C THR A 58 -17.14 10.55 13.07
N GLY A 59 -16.70 9.34 12.72
CA GLY A 59 -17.56 8.22 12.35
C GLY A 59 -18.02 8.23 10.90
N ALA A 60 -17.57 9.18 10.08
CA ALA A 60 -17.96 9.28 8.68
C ALA A 60 -17.17 8.28 7.83
N ALA A 61 -17.84 7.69 6.84
CA ALA A 61 -17.24 6.71 5.95
C ALA A 61 -16.17 7.37 5.06
N LYS A 62 -14.95 6.87 5.13
CA LYS A 62 -13.80 7.32 4.34
C LYS A 62 -13.14 6.13 3.65
N SER A 63 -12.87 6.27 2.36
CA SER A 63 -12.10 5.28 1.62
C SER A 63 -10.60 5.47 1.85
N VAL A 64 -9.93 4.45 2.38
CA VAL A 64 -8.47 4.39 2.55
C VAL A 64 -7.92 3.38 1.55
N CYS A 65 -7.12 3.86 0.59
CA CYS A 65 -6.54 3.04 -0.48
C CYS A 65 -5.04 2.85 -0.27
N ARG A 66 -4.57 1.61 -0.38
CA ARG A 66 -3.15 1.24 -0.40
C ARG A 66 -2.77 0.64 -1.73
N SER A 67 -1.50 0.75 -2.12
CA SER A 67 -0.98 0.02 -3.28
C SER A 67 -1.14 -1.50 -3.06
N CYS A 68 -1.40 -2.26 -4.12
CA CYS A 68 -1.43 -3.71 -4.07
C CYS A 68 -0.01 -4.23 -3.84
N TYR A 69 0.08 -5.25 -2.99
CA TYR A 69 1.29 -6.04 -2.79
C TYR A 69 1.60 -6.78 -4.08
N SER A 70 2.52 -6.24 -4.88
CA SER A 70 2.93 -6.82 -6.16
C SER A 70 4.31 -7.46 -6.08
N GLU A 71 5.10 -7.15 -5.04
CA GLU A 71 6.47 -7.60 -4.94
C GLU A 71 6.74 -8.33 -3.62
N MET A 72 7.61 -9.34 -3.69
CA MET A 72 8.02 -10.15 -2.54
C MET A 72 8.59 -9.29 -1.39
N THR A 73 9.13 -8.12 -1.72
CA THR A 73 9.63 -7.08 -0.81
C THR A 73 8.57 -6.49 0.12
N ASP A 74 7.29 -6.50 -0.24
CA ASP A 74 6.25 -5.99 0.65
C ASP A 74 5.94 -6.98 1.79
N TYR A 75 6.10 -8.29 1.54
CA TYR A 75 5.99 -9.35 2.57
C TYR A 75 7.23 -9.42 3.46
N ILE A 76 8.37 -8.92 2.98
CA ILE A 76 9.63 -8.94 3.72
C ILE A 76 9.50 -8.17 5.06
N SER A 77 8.73 -7.08 5.14
CA SER A 77 8.52 -6.34 6.39
C SER A 77 7.80 -7.14 7.50
N LEU A 78 6.84 -8.00 7.12
CA LEU A 78 6.11 -8.88 8.03
C LEU A 78 6.95 -10.10 8.44
N TRP A 79 7.78 -10.62 7.53
CA TRP A 79 8.67 -11.77 7.79
C TRP A 79 10.01 -11.38 8.44
N TRP A 80 10.46 -10.13 8.33
CA TRP A 80 11.69 -9.64 9.00
C TRP A 80 11.57 -9.71 10.53
N ASN A 81 10.38 -9.49 11.08
CA ASN A 81 10.16 -9.64 12.53
C ASN A 81 10.23 -11.11 12.97
N THR A 82 9.95 -12.04 12.05
CA THR A 82 10.02 -13.49 12.28
C THR A 82 11.43 -14.04 12.05
N PHE A 83 12.20 -13.48 11.11
CA PHE A 83 13.56 -13.91 10.76
C PHE A 83 14.68 -13.10 11.40
N ARG A 84 14.37 -12.04 12.15
CA ARG A 84 15.34 -11.41 13.06
C ARG A 84 15.56 -12.34 14.25
N HIS A 85 16.10 -13.52 13.99
CA HIS A 85 16.85 -14.25 14.98
C HIS A 85 18.00 -13.32 15.39
N PRO A 86 18.14 -12.96 16.68
CA PRO A 86 19.12 -11.96 17.12
C PRO A 86 20.59 -12.45 17.02
N MET A 87 20.88 -13.52 16.30
CA MET A 87 22.23 -14.07 16.14
C MET A 87 22.42 -14.74 14.77
N THR A 88 23.64 -14.64 14.22
CA THR A 88 24.06 -15.38 13.02
C THR A 88 24.21 -16.87 13.32
N ILE A 89 24.21 -17.73 12.29
CA ILE A 89 24.42 -19.19 12.44
C ILE A 89 25.72 -19.48 13.23
N GLU A 90 26.78 -18.73 12.94
CA GLU A 90 28.06 -18.85 13.64
C GLU A 90 27.96 -18.49 15.13
N GLN A 91 27.18 -17.47 15.47
CA GLN A 91 26.94 -17.06 16.85
C GLN A 91 26.10 -18.09 17.62
N GLU A 92 25.12 -18.71 16.98
CA GLU A 92 24.30 -19.78 17.58
C GLU A 92 25.15 -21.04 17.86
N ILE A 93 25.97 -21.46 16.88
CA ILE A 93 26.88 -22.61 17.05
C ILE A 93 27.84 -22.34 18.22
N ASN A 94 28.42 -21.14 18.28
CA ASN A 94 29.34 -20.77 19.36
C ASN A 94 28.63 -20.75 20.73
N LYS A 95 27.40 -20.23 20.80
CA LYS A 95 26.63 -20.23 22.04
C LYS A 95 26.31 -21.64 22.52
N GLN A 96 25.79 -22.51 21.64
CA GLN A 96 25.47 -23.90 22.01
C GLN A 96 26.71 -24.68 22.41
N PHE A 97 27.84 -24.45 21.73
CA PHE A 97 29.11 -25.09 22.09
C PHE A 97 29.59 -24.64 23.48
N GLN A 98 29.47 -23.35 23.83
CA GLN A 98 29.82 -22.85 25.15
C GLN A 98 28.90 -23.38 26.25
N GLU A 99 27.59 -23.48 25.99
CA GLU A 99 26.63 -24.09 26.91
C GLU A 99 26.98 -25.57 27.18
N PHE A 100 27.34 -26.33 26.13
CA PHE A 100 27.79 -27.70 26.27
C PHE A 100 29.08 -27.82 27.11
N LEU A 101 30.07 -26.95 26.88
CA LEU A 101 31.30 -26.92 27.67
C LEU A 101 31.04 -26.59 29.14
N ASN A 102 30.14 -25.65 29.42
CA ASN A 102 29.75 -25.27 30.78
C ASN A 102 28.98 -26.39 31.49
N ALA A 103 28.07 -27.06 30.79
CA ALA A 103 27.39 -28.24 31.31
C ALA A 103 28.39 -29.36 31.64
N LYS A 104 29.38 -29.61 30.77
CA LYS A 104 30.43 -30.61 31.01
C LYS A 104 31.33 -30.27 32.20
N LYS A 105 31.65 -28.99 32.42
CA LYS A 105 32.33 -28.54 33.64
C LYS A 105 31.49 -28.79 34.88
N GLY A 106 30.18 -28.55 34.82
CA GLY A 106 29.25 -28.86 35.92
C GLY A 106 29.18 -30.35 36.26
N TRP A 107 29.27 -31.22 35.24
CA TRP A 107 29.34 -32.68 35.45
C TRP A 107 30.65 -33.12 36.10
N ALA A 108 31.78 -32.50 35.74
CA ALA A 108 33.07 -32.81 36.35
C ALA A 108 33.14 -32.44 37.84
N VAL A 109 32.34 -31.46 38.30
CA VAL A 109 32.22 -31.07 39.71
C VAL A 109 31.32 -32.02 40.51
N LEU A 110 30.41 -32.74 39.85
CA LEU A 110 29.49 -33.70 40.50
C LEU A 110 30.03 -35.13 40.56
N THR A 111 31.18 -35.39 39.91
CA THR A 111 31.85 -36.70 39.89
C THR A 111 33.20 -36.71 40.64
N ALA A 112 33.45 -35.72 41.51
CA ALA A 112 34.63 -35.63 42.36
C ALA A 112 34.27 -35.78 43.84
#